data_AF-A0A948FMI7-F1
#
_entry.id   AF-A0A948FMI7-F1
#
_cell.length_a   1.000
_cell.length_b   1.000
_cell.length_c   1.000
_cell.angle_alpha   90.00
_cell.angle_beta   90.00
_cell.angle_gamma   90.00
#
_symmetry.space_group_name_H-M   'P 1'
#
loop_
_entity.id
_entity.type
_entity.pdbx_description
1 polymer ?
#
loop_
_entity_poly.entity_id
_entity_poly.type
_entity_poly.pdbx_seq_one_letter_code
_entity_poly.pdbx_strand_id
1 'polypeptide(L)'
;MVFLFGLAYAQFGFCGDGVCDERLEEDAQTCPEDCGGTDEFCGDGICNEEIEENVETCPEDCEGIPPEDEDWDMDGIPNAEDECPDDPETYNDYQDEDGCPDEEQ
;
A
#
# COMPACT_ATOMS: atom_id res chain seq x y z
N MET A 1 27.05 -21.60 16.54
CA MET A 1 27.60 -22.59 15.58
C MET A 1 26.84 -23.89 15.81
N VAL A 2 25.80 -24.16 15.01
CA VAL A 2 25.08 -25.43 15.07
C VAL A 2 24.89 -25.92 13.65
N PHE A 3 25.59 -27.00 13.32
CA PHE A 3 25.41 -27.78 12.10
C PHE A 3 24.72 -29.09 12.52
N LEU A 4 23.43 -29.27 12.21
CA LEU A 4 22.79 -30.59 12.25
C LEU A 4 21.63 -30.69 11.24
N PHE A 5 21.82 -31.57 10.25
CA PHE A 5 20.82 -32.34 9.49
C PHE A 5 19.65 -31.60 8.81
N GLY A 6 19.81 -31.32 7.51
CA GLY A 6 18.84 -31.75 6.50
C GLY A 6 17.46 -31.09 6.44
N LEU A 7 17.29 -29.86 6.91
CA LEU A 7 16.11 -29.03 6.60
C LEU A 7 16.60 -27.65 6.15
N ALA A 8 16.02 -27.16 5.06
CA ALA A 8 16.48 -26.01 4.29
C ALA A 8 16.62 -24.76 5.17
N TYR A 9 17.84 -24.22 5.21
CA TYR A 9 18.11 -22.87 5.67
C TYR A 9 17.80 -21.93 4.50
N ALA A 10 16.56 -21.44 4.39
CA ALA A 10 16.29 -20.16 3.74
C ALA A 10 16.39 -19.10 4.83
N GLN A 11 17.56 -18.46 4.95
CA GLN A 11 17.77 -17.34 5.88
C GLN A 11 18.41 -16.12 5.20
N PHE A 12 18.41 -16.00 3.88
CA PHE A 12 18.88 -14.75 3.25
C PHE A 12 18.12 -14.45 1.96
N GLY A 13 16.81 -14.26 2.11
CA GLY A 13 16.00 -13.33 1.31
C GLY A 13 15.30 -12.44 2.34
N PHE A 14 15.44 -11.12 2.25
CA PHE A 14 14.85 -10.21 3.24
C PHE A 14 13.43 -9.92 2.82
N CYS A 15 12.56 -10.91 3.00
CA CYS A 15 11.14 -10.70 2.82
C CYS A 15 10.66 -9.50 3.65
N GLY A 16 9.91 -8.59 3.02
CA GLY A 16 9.48 -7.29 3.55
C GLY A 16 10.43 -6.13 3.23
N ASP A 17 11.29 -6.25 2.20
CA ASP A 17 12.11 -5.13 1.71
C ASP A 17 11.51 -4.44 0.47
N GLY A 18 10.35 -4.92 -0.01
CA GLY A 18 9.60 -4.38 -1.13
C GLY A 18 10.18 -4.77 -2.49
N VAL A 19 11.13 -5.71 -2.57
CA VAL A 19 11.75 -6.15 -3.81
C VAL A 19 11.64 -7.66 -3.95
N CYS A 20 10.99 -8.13 -5.02
CA CYS A 20 10.98 -9.55 -5.35
C CYS A 20 12.31 -9.97 -6.04
N ASP A 21 13.25 -10.58 -5.32
CA ASP A 21 14.53 -11.07 -5.88
C ASP A 21 14.53 -12.58 -6.18
N GLU A 22 14.23 -12.93 -7.44
CA GLU A 22 14.30 -14.31 -7.94
C GLU A 22 15.68 -14.97 -7.76
N ARG A 23 16.78 -14.19 -7.64
CA ARG A 23 18.12 -14.74 -7.41
C ARG A 23 18.35 -15.17 -5.97
N LEU A 24 17.55 -14.67 -5.04
CA LEU A 24 17.57 -15.02 -3.62
C LEU A 24 16.50 -16.06 -3.26
N GLU A 25 15.86 -16.66 -4.28
CA GLU A 25 14.77 -17.62 -4.13
C GLU A 25 13.54 -17.01 -3.43
N GLU A 26 13.32 -15.70 -3.63
CA GLU A 26 12.06 -15.04 -3.31
C GLU A 26 11.09 -15.27 -4.47
N ASP A 27 9.98 -15.93 -4.16
CA ASP A 27 8.88 -16.21 -5.06
C ASP A 27 7.57 -16.15 -4.27
N ALA A 28 6.42 -16.19 -4.94
CA ALA A 28 5.10 -16.11 -4.30
C ALA A 28 4.85 -17.16 -3.20
N GLN A 29 5.63 -18.25 -3.15
CA GLN A 29 5.53 -19.28 -2.11
C GLN A 29 6.53 -19.08 -0.97
N THR A 30 7.67 -18.46 -1.24
CA THR A 30 8.76 -18.27 -0.26
C THR A 30 8.80 -16.87 0.34
N CYS A 31 8.31 -15.86 -0.37
CA CYS A 31 8.13 -14.49 0.09
C CYS A 31 6.90 -13.84 -0.58
N PRO A 32 5.67 -14.23 -0.19
CA PRO A 32 4.45 -13.63 -0.73
C PRO A 32 4.28 -12.15 -0.38
N GLU A 33 4.99 -11.65 0.63
CA GLU A 33 4.94 -10.23 1.03
C GLU A 33 5.54 -9.31 -0.03
N ASP A 34 6.63 -9.73 -0.69
CA ASP A 34 7.24 -8.97 -1.80
C ASP A 34 6.94 -9.56 -3.20
N CYS A 35 6.58 -10.86 -3.27
CA CYS A 35 6.40 -11.60 -4.53
C CYS A 35 5.00 -12.25 -4.70
N GLY A 36 4.05 -12.00 -3.79
CA GLY A 36 2.77 -12.72 -3.71
C GLY A 36 1.57 -12.02 -4.36
N GLY A 37 1.74 -10.81 -4.89
CA GLY A 37 0.78 -10.18 -5.78
C GLY A 37 0.88 -10.81 -7.18
N THR A 38 -0.23 -11.29 -7.74
CA THR A 38 -0.21 -11.95 -9.05
C THR A 38 -0.10 -11.00 -10.24
N ASP A 39 0.04 -9.71 -10.03
CA ASP A 39 0.11 -8.74 -11.09
C ASP A 39 1.25 -7.75 -10.85
N GLU A 40 1.93 -7.41 -11.93
CA GLU A 40 3.09 -6.51 -12.04
C GLU A 40 2.80 -5.07 -11.54
N PHE A 41 1.61 -4.83 -10.97
CA PHE A 41 1.01 -3.57 -10.58
C PHE A 41 0.63 -3.51 -9.09
N CYS A 42 0.64 -4.63 -8.37
CA CYS A 42 0.43 -4.59 -6.91
C CYS A 42 1.62 -3.86 -6.23
N GLY A 43 1.32 -2.85 -5.41
CA GLY A 43 2.24 -1.87 -4.83
C GLY A 43 2.40 -0.59 -5.66
N ASP A 44 1.57 -0.35 -6.69
CA ASP A 44 1.61 0.89 -7.49
C ASP A 44 0.66 1.99 -6.97
N GLY A 45 -0.12 1.69 -5.92
CA GLY A 45 -1.07 2.60 -5.29
C GLY A 45 -2.40 2.73 -6.03
N ILE A 46 -2.67 1.90 -7.04
CA ILE A 46 -3.91 1.91 -7.81
C ILE A 46 -4.58 0.55 -7.69
N CYS A 47 -5.77 0.51 -7.09
CA CYS A 47 -6.59 -0.70 -7.12
C CYS A 47 -7.23 -0.91 -8.51
N ASN A 48 -6.70 -1.81 -9.34
CA ASN A 48 -7.17 -2.06 -10.71
C ASN A 48 -8.05 -3.31 -10.85
N GLU A 49 -9.36 -3.12 -10.72
CA GLU A 49 -10.35 -4.20 -10.89
C GLU A 49 -10.31 -4.89 -12.27
N GLU A 50 -9.77 -4.24 -13.32
CA GLU A 50 -9.71 -4.79 -14.69
C GLU A 50 -8.69 -5.94 -14.80
N ILE A 51 -7.70 -5.99 -13.92
CA ILE A 51 -6.70 -7.07 -13.85
C ILE A 51 -6.91 -7.98 -12.62
N GLU A 52 -8.09 -7.94 -12.02
CA GLU A 52 -8.46 -8.74 -10.84
C GLU A 52 -7.74 -8.33 -9.54
N GLU A 53 -7.26 -7.08 -9.42
CA GLU A 53 -6.87 -6.51 -8.14
C GLU A 53 -8.11 -6.21 -7.30
N ASN A 54 -8.10 -6.70 -6.08
CA ASN A 54 -9.11 -6.49 -5.08
C ASN A 54 -8.51 -6.77 -3.71
N VAL A 55 -9.29 -6.53 -2.66
CA VAL A 55 -8.90 -6.75 -1.26
C VAL A 55 -8.38 -8.17 -0.98
N GLU A 56 -8.81 -9.19 -1.72
CA GLU A 56 -8.32 -10.57 -1.51
C GLU A 56 -7.02 -10.87 -2.28
N THR A 57 -6.71 -10.13 -3.35
CA THR A 57 -5.60 -10.42 -4.27
C THR A 57 -4.46 -9.39 -4.21
N CYS A 58 -4.76 -8.16 -3.81
CA CYS A 58 -3.81 -7.07 -3.56
C CYS A 58 -4.40 -6.08 -2.54
N PRO A 59 -4.52 -6.46 -1.24
CA PRO A 59 -4.99 -5.56 -0.20
C PRO A 59 -4.07 -4.36 0.00
N GLU A 60 -2.79 -4.43 -0.36
CA GLU A 60 -1.86 -3.31 -0.19
C GLU A 60 -2.27 -2.05 -0.96
N ASP A 61 -2.83 -2.20 -2.17
CA ASP A 61 -3.36 -1.07 -2.96
C ASP A 61 -4.87 -0.90 -2.82
N CYS A 62 -5.60 -1.95 -2.41
CA CYS A 62 -7.06 -1.97 -2.35
C CYS A 62 -7.64 -1.82 -0.93
N GLU A 63 -6.84 -1.99 0.14
CA GLU A 63 -7.17 -1.64 1.52
C GLU A 63 -6.45 -0.33 1.88
N GLY A 64 -7.20 0.77 1.84
CA GLY A 64 -6.63 2.10 2.04
C GLY A 64 -7.50 3.24 1.54
N ILE A 65 -8.56 2.95 0.78
CA ILE A 65 -9.55 3.96 0.42
C ILE A 65 -10.52 4.08 1.60
N PRO A 66 -10.50 5.18 2.39
CA PRO A 66 -11.52 5.39 3.40
C PRO A 66 -12.88 5.51 2.72
N PRO A 67 -13.99 5.12 3.38
CA PRO A 67 -15.30 5.11 2.74
C PRO A 67 -15.63 6.47 2.12
N GLU A 68 -16.00 6.49 0.84
CA GLU A 68 -16.17 7.73 0.05
C GLU A 68 -17.16 8.73 0.67
N ASP A 69 -18.20 8.23 1.35
CA ASP A 69 -19.22 9.04 2.05
C ASP A 69 -18.81 9.49 3.47
N GLU A 70 -17.66 9.04 3.97
CA GLU A 70 -17.12 9.42 5.28
C GLU A 70 -16.09 10.55 5.14
N ASP A 71 -15.61 11.05 6.27
CA ASP A 71 -14.61 12.11 6.40
C ASP A 71 -13.61 11.58 7.44
N TRP A 72 -12.48 11.08 6.95
CA TRP A 72 -11.57 10.26 7.74
C TRP A 72 -10.65 11.07 8.64
N ASP A 73 -10.15 12.20 8.16
CA ASP A 73 -9.29 13.13 8.93
C ASP A 73 -10.07 14.20 9.70
N MET A 74 -11.39 14.29 9.46
CA MET A 74 -12.36 15.12 10.17
C MET A 74 -12.17 16.62 9.93
N ASP A 75 -11.74 17.02 8.74
CA ASP A 75 -11.59 18.42 8.36
C ASP A 75 -12.88 19.06 7.83
N GLY A 76 -13.92 18.26 7.55
CA GLY A 76 -15.22 18.68 7.04
C GLY A 76 -15.46 18.42 5.55
N ILE A 77 -14.51 17.84 4.82
CA ILE A 77 -14.61 17.44 3.42
C ILE A 77 -14.76 15.90 3.36
N PRO A 78 -15.77 15.36 2.65
CA PRO A 78 -15.89 13.91 2.50
C PRO A 78 -14.72 13.35 1.68
N ASN A 79 -14.29 12.13 1.98
CA ASN A 79 -13.18 11.43 1.29
C ASN A 79 -13.37 11.38 -0.24
N ALA A 80 -14.60 11.40 -0.74
CA ALA A 80 -14.90 11.47 -2.18
C ALA A 80 -14.55 12.80 -2.86
N GLU A 81 -14.47 13.88 -2.08
CA GLU A 81 -14.23 15.26 -2.52
C GLU A 81 -12.87 15.79 -2.01
N ASP A 82 -12.12 14.97 -1.27
CA ASP A 82 -10.85 15.30 -0.62
C ASP A 82 -9.66 14.69 -1.40
N GLU A 83 -8.70 15.54 -1.81
CA GLU A 83 -7.48 15.11 -2.49
C GLU A 83 -6.43 14.51 -1.53
N CYS A 84 -6.57 14.75 -0.22
CA CYS A 84 -5.70 14.28 0.84
C CYS A 84 -6.46 13.63 2.03
N PRO A 85 -7.18 12.49 1.85
CA PRO A 85 -8.10 11.92 2.86
C PRO A 85 -7.51 11.52 4.23
N ASP A 86 -6.20 11.61 4.41
CA ASP A 86 -5.47 11.27 5.63
C ASP A 86 -4.87 12.50 6.35
N ASP A 87 -4.89 13.68 5.70
CA ASP A 87 -4.19 14.88 6.14
C ASP A 87 -5.15 16.09 6.14
N PRO A 88 -5.53 16.64 7.32
CA PRO A 88 -6.62 17.61 7.40
C PRO A 88 -6.27 18.96 6.76
N GLU A 89 -7.25 19.55 6.06
CA GLU A 89 -7.19 20.87 5.46
C GLU A 89 -6.77 21.97 6.45
N THR A 90 -5.97 22.90 5.95
CA THR A 90 -5.56 24.11 6.65
C THR A 90 -6.33 25.32 6.13
N TYR A 91 -7.50 25.58 6.69
CA TYR A 91 -8.34 26.74 6.35
C TYR A 91 -7.63 28.11 6.50
N ASN A 92 -7.06 28.62 5.42
CA ASN A 92 -6.18 29.79 5.38
C ASN A 92 -6.45 30.78 4.22
N ASP A 93 -7.58 30.65 3.52
CA ASP A 93 -7.99 31.44 2.35
C ASP A 93 -7.18 31.13 1.06
N TYR A 94 -6.37 30.08 1.05
CA TYR A 94 -5.77 29.46 -0.11
C TYR A 94 -6.34 28.04 -0.20
N GLN A 95 -6.64 27.59 -1.42
CA GLN A 95 -7.13 26.25 -1.80
C GLN A 95 -8.04 25.43 -0.83
N ASP A 96 -8.78 26.06 0.09
CA ASP A 96 -9.59 25.44 1.15
C ASP A 96 -10.74 24.49 0.68
N GLU A 97 -10.84 24.20 -0.61
CA GLU A 97 -11.82 23.28 -1.21
C GLU A 97 -11.17 22.00 -1.76
N ASP A 98 -9.83 21.84 -1.72
CA ASP A 98 -9.13 20.65 -2.22
C ASP A 98 -8.87 19.58 -1.14
N GLY A 99 -9.00 19.92 0.14
CA GLY A 99 -8.82 18.99 1.27
C GLY A 99 -7.36 18.75 1.63
N CYS A 100 -6.42 19.44 0.99
CA CYS A 100 -5.00 19.25 1.23
C CYS A 100 -4.40 20.38 2.07
N PRO A 101 -3.56 20.06 3.08
CA PRO A 101 -2.92 21.07 3.91
C PRO A 101 -2.01 21.99 3.09
N ASP A 102 -2.40 23.25 3.01
CA ASP A 102 -1.62 24.27 2.34
C ASP A 102 -0.38 24.71 3.15
N GLU A 103 0.77 24.86 2.48
CA GLU A 103 1.95 25.45 3.10
C GLU A 103 1.75 26.95 3.36
N GLU A 104 2.09 27.41 4.58
CA GLU A 104 2.05 28.83 4.96
C GLU A 104 2.84 29.70 3.97
N GLN A 105 2.15 30.50 3.16
CA GLN A 105 2.77 31.44 2.20
C GLN A 105 3.41 32.68 2.85
#